data_AF-A0AAD1RIA2-F1
#
_entry.id   AF-A0AAD1RIA2-F1
#
_cell.length_a   1.000
_cell.length_b   1.000
_cell.length_c   1.000
_cell.angle_alpha   90.00
_cell.angle_beta   90.00
_cell.angle_gamma   90.00
#
_symmetry.space_group_name_H-M   'P 1'
#
loop_
_entity.id
_entity.type
_entity.pdbx_description
1 polymer ?
#
loop_
_entity_poly.entity_id
_entity_poly.type
_entity_poly.pdbx_seq_one_letter_code
_entity_poly.pdbx_strand_id
1 'polypeptide(L)'
;MNKNLKWVSWNGSIPSGAVSIYNAYRKRRDYICHFQCSVGFYTKSQGPSCFYPYDGKEFYNSIFKILINEDNFEILEWKADSWGYVPFNAVDSCGTGTYIGKNKYGLGKIVPNFKSFFLPYDGKEYFYKSYEVLTINLNIIQQTLNNIQYKLNELNMTMQPPEMLTKSTVINKDCRPVKKTINLSKATTVQKTWSVGHTFSSEIATTITASVPMIGEAAIGFSTEISMDWNKGASKEEIKTYQQSVEIEVPPNYVCETFMEGVQVLTDLPFVADLTKHYQDGQKRKITVRGKYKDVQINELTTLVKRCQLIVNAESCLTAALQVNQSNSSLVQKDEDYKYRFQ
;
A
#
# COMPACT_ATOMS: atom_id res chain seq x y z
N MET A 1 -3.04 7.73 -18.63
CA MET A 1 -4.35 8.42 -18.55
C MET A 1 -4.61 8.81 -17.11
N ASN A 2 -5.10 10.03 -16.89
CA ASN A 2 -5.54 10.48 -15.57
C ASN A 2 -6.78 9.66 -15.13
N LYS A 3 -6.75 9.02 -13.95
CA LYS A 3 -7.83 8.14 -13.48
C LYS A 3 -9.14 8.87 -13.18
N ASN A 4 -9.10 10.18 -12.98
CA ASN A 4 -10.23 11.01 -12.59
C ASN A 4 -10.98 11.60 -13.80
N LEU A 5 -10.36 11.60 -14.98
CA LEU A 5 -11.04 11.89 -16.24
C LEU A 5 -11.47 10.60 -16.90
N LYS A 6 -12.78 10.42 -17.08
CA LYS A 6 -13.35 9.17 -17.61
C LYS A 6 -14.34 9.44 -18.73
N TRP A 7 -14.39 8.51 -19.67
CA TRP A 7 -15.41 8.46 -20.70
C TRP A 7 -16.53 7.51 -20.28
N VAL A 8 -17.69 8.05 -19.93
CA VAL A 8 -18.84 7.29 -19.45
C VAL A 8 -19.88 7.17 -20.56
N SER A 9 -20.36 5.96 -20.82
CA SER A 9 -21.42 5.71 -21.81
C SER A 9 -22.70 6.47 -21.47
N TRP A 10 -23.29 7.11 -22.47
CA TRP A 10 -24.57 7.79 -22.34
C TRP A 10 -25.68 6.78 -21.99
N ASN A 11 -26.46 7.09 -20.96
CA ASN A 11 -27.56 6.25 -20.47
C ASN A 11 -28.91 7.00 -20.41
N GLY A 12 -29.03 8.12 -21.12
CA GLY A 12 -30.24 8.96 -21.12
C GLY A 12 -30.20 10.15 -20.15
N SER A 13 -29.16 10.26 -19.31
CA SER A 13 -28.97 11.38 -18.40
C SER A 13 -27.54 11.90 -18.39
N ILE A 14 -27.37 13.18 -18.05
CA ILE A 14 -26.05 13.80 -17.95
C ILE A 14 -25.38 13.27 -16.67
N PRO A 15 -24.23 12.60 -16.77
CA PRO A 15 -23.56 12.05 -15.60
C PRO A 15 -23.01 13.17 -14.70
N SER A 16 -22.86 12.86 -13.40
CA SER A 16 -22.18 13.76 -12.46
C SER A 16 -20.75 14.03 -12.93
N GLY A 17 -20.28 15.27 -12.76
CA GLY A 17 -18.95 15.69 -13.22
C GLY A 17 -18.81 15.87 -14.73
N ALA A 18 -19.89 15.80 -15.52
CA ALA A 18 -19.82 16.00 -16.97
C ALA A 18 -19.17 17.35 -17.33
N VAL A 19 -18.10 17.28 -18.13
CA VAL A 19 -17.34 18.45 -18.56
C VAL A 19 -18.10 19.16 -19.67
N SER A 20 -18.32 20.46 -19.50
CA SER A 20 -19.08 21.27 -20.44
C SER A 20 -18.49 22.66 -20.61
N ILE A 21 -18.86 23.30 -21.70
CA ILE A 21 -18.68 24.73 -21.91
C ILE A 21 -20.03 25.41 -22.04
N TYR A 22 -20.08 26.70 -21.74
CA TYR A 22 -21.15 27.56 -22.24
C TYR A 22 -20.76 28.06 -23.63
N ASN A 23 -21.44 27.59 -24.66
CA ASN A 23 -21.26 28.05 -26.03
C ASN A 23 -22.04 29.36 -26.21
N ALA A 24 -21.35 30.48 -26.07
CA ALA A 24 -21.95 31.81 -26.18
C ALA A 24 -22.51 32.10 -27.57
N TYR A 25 -21.90 31.54 -28.63
CA TYR A 25 -22.35 31.72 -30.01
C TYR A 25 -23.74 31.10 -30.25
N ARG A 26 -23.98 29.92 -29.69
CA ARG A 26 -25.29 29.21 -29.76
C ARG A 26 -26.19 29.44 -28.54
N LYS A 27 -25.73 30.21 -27.55
CA LYS A 27 -26.41 30.48 -26.26
C LYS A 27 -26.89 29.21 -25.54
N ARG A 28 -26.07 28.15 -25.54
CA ARG A 28 -26.41 26.85 -24.95
C ARG A 28 -25.22 26.21 -24.24
N ARG A 29 -25.49 25.19 -23.44
CA ARG A 29 -24.47 24.36 -22.80
C ARG A 29 -24.15 23.17 -23.70
N ASP A 30 -22.87 23.01 -24.01
CA ASP A 30 -22.34 21.92 -24.81
C ASP A 30 -21.46 21.05 -23.90
N TYR A 31 -21.79 19.76 -23.81
CA TYR A 31 -21.04 18.76 -23.07
C TYR A 31 -20.07 18.05 -23.99
N ILE A 32 -18.86 17.79 -23.52
CA ILE A 32 -17.86 17.06 -24.29
C ILE A 32 -18.30 15.60 -24.41
N CYS A 33 -18.45 15.15 -25.65
CA CYS A 33 -18.77 13.77 -25.96
C CYS A 33 -17.83 13.23 -27.05
N HIS A 34 -17.79 11.92 -27.21
CA HIS A 34 -17.23 11.31 -28.41
C HIS A 34 -18.03 10.07 -28.83
N PHE A 35 -17.96 9.77 -30.12
CA PHE A 35 -18.28 8.45 -30.68
C PHE A 35 -17.05 7.92 -31.41
N GLN A 36 -16.65 6.68 -31.13
CA GLN A 36 -15.43 6.08 -31.72
C GLN A 36 -14.23 7.05 -31.73
N CYS A 37 -13.97 7.70 -30.59
CA CYS A 37 -12.86 8.64 -30.39
C CYS A 37 -12.93 9.97 -31.19
N SER A 38 -13.99 10.20 -31.97
CA SER A 38 -14.24 11.50 -32.59
C SER A 38 -14.94 12.42 -31.60
N VAL A 39 -14.20 13.39 -31.08
CA VAL A 39 -14.67 14.38 -30.11
C VAL A 39 -15.63 15.36 -30.78
N GLY A 40 -16.71 15.67 -30.07
CA GLY A 40 -17.68 16.66 -30.47
C GLY A 40 -18.46 17.18 -29.28
N PHE A 41 -19.76 17.46 -29.47
CA PHE A 41 -20.61 17.98 -28.41
C PHE A 41 -21.97 17.27 -28.32
N TYR A 42 -22.46 17.20 -27.09
CA TYR A 42 -23.85 16.85 -26.77
C TYR A 42 -24.53 18.08 -26.16
N THR A 43 -25.78 18.32 -26.52
CA THR A 43 -26.60 19.36 -25.89
C THR A 43 -28.06 18.92 -25.79
N LYS A 44 -28.73 19.29 -24.70
CA LYS A 44 -30.14 18.90 -24.47
C LYS A 44 -31.08 19.37 -25.59
N SER A 45 -30.79 20.53 -26.19
CA SER A 45 -31.67 21.14 -27.18
C SER A 45 -31.66 20.45 -28.55
N GLN A 46 -30.73 19.53 -28.82
CA GLN A 46 -30.64 18.81 -30.09
C GLN A 46 -30.89 17.30 -29.94
N GLY A 47 -31.47 16.89 -28.81
CA GLY A 47 -31.79 15.48 -28.55
C GLY A 47 -30.58 14.66 -28.08
N PRO A 48 -30.79 13.35 -27.80
CA PRO A 48 -29.82 12.46 -27.17
C PRO A 48 -28.76 11.94 -28.15
N SER A 49 -28.02 12.86 -28.80
CA SER A 49 -26.99 12.53 -29.77
C SER A 49 -25.70 13.32 -29.54
N CYS A 50 -24.56 12.67 -29.72
CA CYS A 50 -23.27 13.32 -29.82
C CYS A 50 -23.03 13.75 -31.27
N PHE A 51 -22.85 15.05 -31.51
CA PHE A 51 -22.51 15.61 -32.81
C PHE A 51 -21.01 15.73 -32.92
N TYR A 52 -20.41 15.10 -33.93
CA TYR A 52 -18.96 15.04 -34.08
C TYR A 52 -18.53 15.24 -35.54
N PRO A 53 -17.35 15.84 -35.78
CA PRO A 53 -16.85 16.10 -37.11
C PRO A 53 -16.10 14.86 -37.64
N TYR A 54 -16.36 14.47 -38.89
CA TYR A 54 -15.60 13.42 -39.57
C TYR A 54 -15.66 13.62 -41.09
N ASP A 55 -14.51 13.54 -41.76
CA ASP A 55 -14.39 13.50 -43.23
C ASP A 55 -15.21 14.61 -43.95
N GLY A 56 -15.05 15.86 -43.51
CA GLY A 56 -15.72 17.01 -44.12
C GLY A 56 -17.20 17.20 -43.74
N LYS A 57 -17.78 16.33 -42.90
CA LYS A 57 -19.20 16.39 -42.49
C LYS A 57 -19.39 16.35 -40.98
N GLU A 58 -20.52 16.89 -40.52
CA GLU A 58 -21.01 16.65 -39.18
C GLU A 58 -21.82 15.35 -39.17
N PHE A 59 -21.46 14.44 -38.28
CA PHE A 59 -22.21 13.22 -37.99
C PHE A 59 -22.82 13.30 -36.60
N TYR A 60 -23.81 12.46 -36.35
CA TYR A 60 -24.38 12.30 -35.02
C TYR A 60 -24.63 10.83 -34.70
N ASN A 61 -24.49 10.46 -33.43
CA ASN A 61 -24.81 9.11 -32.97
C ASN A 61 -25.44 9.15 -31.57
N SER A 62 -26.45 8.30 -31.33
CA SER A 62 -27.11 8.14 -30.03
C SER A 62 -26.35 7.22 -29.07
N ILE A 63 -25.43 6.42 -29.59
CA ILE A 63 -24.47 5.63 -28.82
C ILE A 63 -23.20 6.45 -28.72
N PHE A 64 -22.93 7.04 -27.56
CA PHE A 64 -21.74 7.87 -27.35
C PHE A 64 -21.28 7.84 -25.90
N LYS A 65 -20.11 8.42 -25.64
CA LYS A 65 -19.58 8.63 -24.30
C LYS A 65 -19.49 10.11 -23.98
N ILE A 66 -19.69 10.48 -22.71
CA ILE A 66 -19.47 11.83 -22.18
C ILE A 66 -18.19 11.83 -21.35
N LEU A 67 -17.39 12.88 -21.49
CA LEU A 67 -16.25 13.11 -20.61
C LEU A 67 -16.73 13.61 -19.26
N ILE A 68 -16.31 12.93 -18.19
CA ILE A 68 -16.52 13.37 -16.82
C ILE A 68 -15.19 13.67 -16.15
N ASN A 69 -15.21 14.67 -15.27
CA ASN A 69 -14.24 14.89 -14.22
C ASN A 69 -14.85 14.38 -12.91
N GLU A 70 -14.54 13.13 -12.58
CA GLU A 70 -15.08 12.44 -11.41
C GLU A 70 -14.79 13.25 -10.15
N ASP A 71 -15.84 13.49 -9.35
CA ASP A 71 -15.82 14.33 -8.15
C ASP A 71 -15.25 15.75 -8.35
N ASN A 72 -15.15 16.20 -9.59
CA ASN A 72 -14.52 17.47 -9.98
C ASN A 72 -13.11 17.65 -9.39
N PHE A 73 -12.34 16.55 -9.34
CA PHE A 73 -11.06 16.50 -8.64
C PHE A 73 -9.92 17.18 -9.40
N GLU A 74 -9.94 17.13 -10.74
CA GLU A 74 -8.95 17.85 -11.54
C GLU A 74 -9.40 19.29 -11.79
N ILE A 75 -8.45 20.23 -11.81
CA ILE A 75 -8.69 21.55 -12.38
C ILE A 75 -8.44 21.45 -13.89
N LEU A 76 -9.48 21.71 -14.68
CA LEU A 76 -9.41 21.73 -16.13
C LEU A 76 -9.24 23.16 -16.64
N GLU A 77 -8.39 23.32 -17.66
CA GLU A 77 -8.04 24.60 -18.24
C GLU A 77 -8.15 24.55 -19.76
N TRP A 78 -8.52 25.68 -20.34
CA TRP A 78 -8.47 25.89 -21.78
C TRP A 78 -7.24 26.71 -22.11
N LYS A 79 -6.30 26.15 -22.87
CA LYS A 79 -5.06 26.83 -23.28
C LYS A 79 -5.11 27.15 -24.76
N ALA A 80 -4.94 28.43 -25.09
CA ALA A 80 -4.90 28.88 -26.48
C ALA A 80 -3.71 28.25 -27.21
N ASP A 81 -3.97 27.74 -28.41
CA ASP A 81 -2.95 27.15 -29.26
C ASP A 81 -3.35 27.22 -30.74
N SER A 82 -2.49 26.73 -31.63
CA SER A 82 -2.73 26.79 -33.07
C SER A 82 -1.96 25.74 -33.86
N TRP A 83 -2.26 25.59 -35.16
CA TRP A 83 -1.44 24.83 -36.12
C TRP A 83 -1.08 23.39 -35.75
N GLY A 84 -1.92 22.72 -34.97
CA GLY A 84 -1.71 21.34 -34.51
C GLY A 84 -0.92 21.20 -33.22
N TYR A 85 -0.41 22.30 -32.66
CA TYR A 85 0.23 22.28 -31.36
C TYR A 85 -0.80 21.95 -30.27
N VAL A 86 -0.33 21.14 -29.31
CA VAL A 86 -1.10 20.59 -28.21
C VAL A 86 -0.17 20.51 -27.00
N PRO A 87 -0.55 21.09 -25.85
CA PRO A 87 0.23 20.97 -24.61
C PRO A 87 0.37 19.51 -24.14
N PHE A 88 1.48 19.17 -23.48
CA PHE A 88 1.75 17.79 -23.02
C PHE A 88 0.69 17.26 -22.04
N ASN A 89 0.01 18.16 -21.31
CA ASN A 89 -1.03 17.87 -20.34
C ASN A 89 -2.45 17.95 -20.94
N ALA A 90 -2.57 17.88 -22.27
CA ALA A 90 -3.85 17.88 -22.97
C ALA A 90 -4.66 16.61 -22.72
N VAL A 91 -5.98 16.78 -22.69
CA VAL A 91 -6.92 15.67 -22.54
C VAL A 91 -7.13 15.02 -23.90
N ASP A 92 -6.72 13.77 -24.02
CA ASP A 92 -6.87 12.95 -25.21
C ASP A 92 -8.24 12.25 -25.24
N SER A 93 -8.73 11.93 -26.44
CA SER A 93 -9.99 11.19 -26.56
C SER A 93 -9.81 9.69 -26.27
N CYS A 94 -8.77 9.06 -26.83
CA CYS A 94 -8.58 7.60 -26.81
C CYS A 94 -7.12 7.16 -26.97
N GLY A 95 -6.15 8.05 -26.74
CA GLY A 95 -4.74 7.78 -27.02
C GLY A 95 -4.39 7.75 -28.51
N THR A 96 -5.31 8.14 -29.39
CA THR A 96 -5.17 8.11 -30.86
C THR A 96 -4.55 9.37 -31.45
N GLY A 97 -3.96 10.24 -30.62
CA GLY A 97 -3.46 11.54 -31.06
C GLY A 97 -4.57 12.54 -31.43
N THR A 98 -5.80 12.31 -30.97
CA THR A 98 -6.92 13.26 -31.10
C THR A 98 -7.23 13.87 -29.74
N TYR A 99 -7.31 15.20 -29.69
CA TYR A 99 -7.48 15.96 -28.46
C TYR A 99 -8.77 16.78 -28.47
N ILE A 100 -9.21 17.19 -27.29
CA ILE A 100 -10.42 17.99 -27.14
C ILE A 100 -10.06 19.46 -27.33
N GLY A 101 -10.78 20.11 -28.24
CA GLY A 101 -10.63 21.54 -28.51
C GLY A 101 -11.93 22.31 -28.40
N LYS A 102 -11.80 23.62 -28.24
CA LYS A 102 -12.88 24.58 -28.49
C LYS A 102 -12.37 25.76 -29.31
N ASN A 103 -13.31 26.45 -29.92
CA ASN A 103 -13.11 27.83 -30.35
C ASN A 103 -14.38 28.64 -30.02
N LYS A 104 -14.48 29.87 -30.54
CA LYS A 104 -15.64 30.73 -30.31
C LYS A 104 -16.98 30.14 -30.76
N TYR A 105 -16.98 29.14 -31.64
CA TYR A 105 -18.19 28.54 -32.23
C TYR A 105 -18.65 27.27 -31.51
N GLY A 106 -17.76 26.56 -30.81
CA GLY A 106 -18.13 25.34 -30.08
C GLY A 106 -16.97 24.37 -29.81
N LEU A 107 -17.33 23.14 -29.43
CA LEU A 107 -16.42 22.04 -29.15
C LEU A 107 -16.18 21.18 -30.39
N GLY A 108 -15.00 20.57 -30.45
CA GLY A 108 -14.63 19.65 -31.51
C GLY A 108 -13.32 18.93 -31.22
N LYS A 109 -12.70 18.40 -32.27
CA LYS A 109 -11.48 17.59 -32.16
C LYS A 109 -10.28 18.34 -32.73
N ILE A 110 -9.13 18.20 -32.08
CA ILE A 110 -7.84 18.67 -32.60
C ILE A 110 -7.08 17.44 -33.10
N VAL A 111 -6.60 17.51 -34.34
CA VAL A 111 -5.77 16.46 -34.94
C VAL A 111 -4.44 17.08 -35.34
N PRO A 112 -3.37 16.92 -34.53
CA PRO A 112 -2.06 17.51 -34.78
C PRO A 112 -1.49 17.19 -36.16
N ASN A 113 -1.69 15.96 -36.64
CA ASN A 113 -1.23 15.53 -37.97
C ASN A 113 -1.82 16.38 -39.11
N PHE A 114 -3.06 16.86 -38.95
CA PHE A 114 -3.70 17.77 -39.90
C PHE A 114 -3.51 19.25 -39.53
N LYS A 115 -2.77 19.54 -38.46
CA LYS A 115 -2.47 20.89 -37.99
C LYS A 115 -3.73 21.75 -37.80
N SER A 116 -4.83 21.15 -37.33
CA SER A 116 -6.15 21.77 -37.33
C SER A 116 -7.05 21.30 -36.19
N PHE A 117 -7.91 22.21 -35.76
CA PHE A 117 -9.13 21.93 -35.02
C PHE A 117 -10.30 21.76 -35.98
N PHE A 118 -11.10 20.71 -35.80
CA PHE A 118 -12.27 20.40 -36.59
C PHE A 118 -13.53 20.55 -35.73
N LEU A 119 -14.49 21.30 -36.23
CA LEU A 119 -15.74 21.67 -35.58
C LEU A 119 -16.92 21.08 -36.36
N PRO A 120 -17.80 20.29 -35.72
CA PRO A 120 -19.09 19.94 -36.29
C PRO A 120 -20.03 21.15 -36.21
N TYR A 121 -20.60 21.55 -37.34
CA TYR A 121 -21.54 22.67 -37.39
C TYR A 121 -22.56 22.51 -38.52
N ASP A 122 -23.83 22.39 -38.15
CA ASP A 122 -25.03 22.41 -39.01
C ASP A 122 -24.83 21.53 -40.28
N GLY A 123 -24.46 20.26 -40.07
CA GLY A 123 -24.27 19.26 -41.13
C GLY A 123 -22.89 19.24 -41.80
N LYS A 124 -21.98 20.15 -41.45
CA LYS A 124 -20.63 20.26 -42.05
C LYS A 124 -19.51 20.19 -41.01
N GLU A 125 -18.34 19.75 -41.45
CA GLU A 125 -17.10 19.90 -40.68
C GLU A 125 -16.39 21.18 -41.13
N TYR A 126 -16.08 22.06 -40.18
CA TYR A 126 -15.25 23.23 -40.39
C TYR A 126 -13.89 23.03 -39.75
N PHE A 127 -12.83 23.50 -40.39
CA PHE A 127 -11.49 23.45 -39.80
C PHE A 127 -10.98 24.85 -39.47
N TYR A 128 -10.23 24.97 -38.37
CA TYR A 128 -9.61 26.21 -37.93
C TYR A 128 -8.16 25.95 -37.51
N LYS A 129 -7.31 26.97 -37.71
CA LYS A 129 -5.91 26.94 -37.29
C LYS A 129 -5.68 27.47 -35.89
N SER A 130 -6.63 28.20 -35.31
CA SER A 130 -6.57 28.72 -33.94
C SER A 130 -7.72 28.15 -33.11
N TYR A 131 -7.41 27.72 -31.90
CA TYR A 131 -8.31 27.02 -31.00
C TYR A 131 -7.77 27.08 -29.57
N GLU A 132 -8.54 26.59 -28.62
CA GLU A 132 -8.08 26.30 -27.26
C GLU A 132 -8.14 24.80 -27.01
N VAL A 133 -7.13 24.27 -26.34
CA VAL A 133 -7.00 22.86 -25.99
C VAL A 133 -7.46 22.65 -24.56
N LEU A 134 -8.24 21.60 -24.30
CA LEU A 134 -8.57 21.19 -22.94
C LEU A 134 -7.34 20.52 -22.30
N THR A 135 -6.91 21.02 -21.15
CA THR A 135 -5.74 20.54 -20.43
C THR A 135 -6.03 20.34 -18.95
N ILE A 136 -5.24 19.53 -18.28
CA ILE A 136 -5.29 19.35 -16.81
C ILE A 136 -4.27 20.29 -16.18
N ASN A 137 -4.67 21.15 -15.24
CA ASN A 137 -3.72 21.97 -14.48
C ASN A 137 -2.81 21.05 -13.65
N LEU A 138 -1.50 21.13 -13.92
CA LEU A 138 -0.47 20.34 -13.24
C LEU A 138 0.35 21.15 -12.23
N ASN A 139 -0.03 22.40 -11.93
CA ASN A 139 0.63 23.28 -10.98
C ASN A 139 0.28 22.88 -9.53
N ILE A 140 0.39 21.59 -9.22
CA ILE A 140 0.14 21.01 -7.91
C ILE A 140 1.45 21.13 -7.12
N ILE A 141 1.38 21.82 -5.98
CA ILE A 141 2.55 22.05 -5.10
C ILE A 141 2.66 20.98 -4.01
N GLN A 142 1.55 20.39 -3.59
CA GLN A 142 1.51 19.38 -2.54
C GLN A 142 0.23 18.55 -2.62
N GLN A 143 0.32 17.30 -2.16
CA GLN A 143 -0.83 16.45 -1.87
C GLN A 143 -0.83 16.00 -0.41
N THR A 144 -2.02 15.90 0.18
CA THR A 144 -2.18 15.40 1.54
C THR A 144 -3.25 14.31 1.59
N LEU A 145 -2.95 13.25 2.33
CA LEU A 145 -3.88 12.20 2.72
C LEU A 145 -4.12 12.31 4.22
N ASN A 146 -5.29 12.77 4.64
CA ASN A 146 -5.61 13.02 6.04
C ASN A 146 -7.03 12.53 6.37
N ASN A 147 -7.46 12.74 7.61
CA ASN A 147 -8.78 12.32 8.10
C ASN A 147 -9.02 10.83 7.84
N ILE A 148 -8.04 9.99 8.20
CA ILE A 148 -8.11 8.55 8.00
C ILE A 148 -9.12 7.95 8.98
N GLN A 149 -10.14 7.31 8.44
CA GLN A 149 -11.17 6.62 9.21
C GLN A 149 -11.12 5.12 8.92
N TYR A 150 -10.65 4.37 9.90
CA TYR A 150 -10.54 2.92 9.83
C TYR A 150 -11.91 2.25 9.97
N LYS A 151 -12.16 1.26 9.12
CA LYS A 151 -13.39 0.48 9.12
C LYS A 151 -13.21 -0.79 9.95
N LEU A 152 -13.35 -0.64 11.27
CA LEU A 152 -13.08 -1.72 12.22
C LEU A 152 -13.98 -2.95 12.02
N ASN A 153 -15.20 -2.75 11.51
CA ASN A 153 -16.12 -3.82 11.16
C ASN A 153 -15.70 -4.63 9.93
N GLU A 154 -14.74 -4.15 9.15
CA GLU A 154 -14.17 -4.83 7.97
C GLU A 154 -12.74 -5.35 8.26
N LEU A 155 -12.33 -5.41 9.54
CA LEU A 155 -11.05 -5.96 9.95
C LEU A 155 -10.94 -7.45 9.57
N ASN A 156 -9.84 -7.81 8.90
CA ASN A 156 -9.50 -9.19 8.62
C ASN A 156 -8.12 -9.53 9.21
N MET A 157 -8.01 -10.69 9.84
CA MET A 157 -6.78 -11.20 10.42
C MET A 157 -6.54 -12.62 9.94
N THR A 158 -5.35 -12.87 9.40
CA THR A 158 -4.95 -14.18 8.88
C THR A 158 -3.79 -14.71 9.71
N MET A 159 -4.02 -15.80 10.45
CA MET A 159 -2.95 -16.52 11.15
C MET A 159 -2.13 -17.32 10.15
N GLN A 160 -0.81 -17.16 10.21
CA GLN A 160 0.14 -17.96 9.46
C GLN A 160 0.52 -19.23 10.26
N PRO A 161 1.11 -20.24 9.61
CA PRO A 161 1.70 -21.36 10.33
C PRO A 161 2.76 -20.88 11.36
N PRO A 162 2.93 -21.60 12.49
CA PRO A 162 3.98 -21.29 13.45
C PRO A 162 5.37 -21.27 12.81
N GLU A 163 6.18 -20.27 13.14
CA GLU A 163 7.56 -20.12 12.68
C GLU A 163 8.51 -20.16 13.88
N MET A 164 9.62 -20.89 13.75
CA MET A 164 10.68 -20.90 14.77
C MET A 164 11.42 -19.56 14.80
N LEU A 165 11.29 -18.82 15.90
CA LEU A 165 11.92 -17.51 16.09
C LEU A 165 13.37 -17.62 16.56
N THR A 166 13.64 -18.53 17.48
CA THR A 166 14.97 -18.80 18.02
C THR A 166 15.04 -20.18 18.65
N LYS A 167 16.25 -20.72 18.79
CA LYS A 167 16.52 -22.01 19.42
C LYS A 167 17.72 -21.94 20.35
N SER A 168 17.74 -22.83 21.34
CA SER A 168 18.85 -23.03 22.26
C SER A 168 19.04 -24.52 22.52
N THR A 169 20.30 -24.92 22.67
CA THR A 169 20.70 -26.31 22.89
C THR A 169 21.47 -26.39 24.21
N VAL A 170 21.07 -27.34 25.07
CA VAL A 170 21.77 -27.63 26.32
C VAL A 170 22.35 -29.03 26.23
N ILE A 171 23.67 -29.13 26.41
CA ILE A 171 24.41 -30.38 26.36
C ILE A 171 24.93 -30.65 27.77
N ASN A 172 24.55 -31.79 28.34
CA ASN A 172 25.08 -32.24 29.62
C ASN A 172 26.09 -33.38 29.39
N LYS A 173 27.37 -33.06 29.54
CA LYS A 173 28.48 -34.05 29.53
C LYS A 173 28.90 -34.49 30.92
N ASP A 174 28.21 -34.01 31.97
CA ASP A 174 28.44 -34.44 33.35
C ASP A 174 27.72 -35.77 33.61
N CYS A 175 28.09 -36.42 34.70
CA CYS A 175 27.49 -37.63 35.22
C CYS A 175 26.35 -37.39 36.21
N ARG A 176 25.94 -36.13 36.40
CA ARG A 176 24.79 -35.73 37.21
C ARG A 176 23.77 -34.95 36.38
N PRO A 177 22.46 -35.07 36.66
CA PRO A 177 21.45 -34.22 36.04
C PRO A 177 21.75 -32.74 36.30
N VAL A 178 21.58 -31.90 35.28
CA VAL A 178 21.79 -30.45 35.37
C VAL A 178 20.48 -29.73 35.14
N LYS A 179 20.05 -28.92 36.10
CA LYS A 179 18.94 -27.98 35.92
C LYS A 179 19.46 -26.68 35.31
N LYS A 180 18.81 -26.21 34.24
CA LYS A 180 19.18 -24.98 33.57
C LYS A 180 17.94 -24.19 33.15
N THR A 181 17.91 -22.92 33.54
CA THR A 181 16.95 -21.95 33.02
C THR A 181 17.46 -21.38 31.70
N ILE A 182 16.65 -21.48 30.67
CA ILE A 182 16.95 -20.99 29.33
C ILE A 182 16.06 -19.78 29.07
N ASN A 183 16.67 -18.65 28.75
CA ASN A 183 15.97 -17.45 28.31
C ASN A 183 16.09 -17.34 26.78
N LEU A 184 14.98 -17.52 26.09
CA LEU A 184 14.87 -17.36 24.64
C LEU A 184 14.40 -15.93 24.37
N SER A 185 15.08 -15.22 23.47
CA SER A 185 14.66 -13.89 23.04
C SER A 185 14.90 -13.67 21.55
N LYS A 186 14.01 -12.91 20.92
CA LYS A 186 14.13 -12.47 19.54
C LYS A 186 13.55 -11.07 19.39
N ALA A 187 14.36 -10.16 18.83
CA ALA A 187 13.86 -8.89 18.32
C ALA A 187 13.50 -9.03 16.84
N THR A 188 12.32 -8.56 16.46
CA THR A 188 11.81 -8.57 15.09
C THR A 188 11.31 -7.19 14.74
N THR A 189 11.66 -6.72 13.54
CA THR A 189 11.08 -5.50 12.96
C THR A 189 9.73 -5.84 12.36
N VAL A 190 8.67 -5.23 12.88
CA VAL A 190 7.33 -5.31 12.31
C VAL A 190 7.08 -4.07 11.44
N GLN A 191 6.46 -4.27 10.28
CA GLN A 191 6.17 -3.20 9.34
C GLN A 191 4.67 -2.98 9.23
N LYS A 192 4.28 -1.71 9.40
CA LYS A 192 2.91 -1.22 9.27
C LYS A 192 2.83 -0.39 8.01
N THR A 193 1.88 -0.65 7.12
CA THR A 193 1.83 0.00 5.80
C THR A 193 0.45 0.56 5.50
N TRP A 194 0.42 1.68 4.80
CA TRP A 194 -0.79 2.28 4.25
C TRP A 194 -0.72 2.25 2.74
N SER A 195 -1.81 1.84 2.11
CA SER A 195 -1.95 1.79 0.66
C SER A 195 -3.30 2.36 0.24
N VAL A 196 -3.36 3.01 -0.92
CA VAL A 196 -4.60 3.48 -1.54
C VAL A 196 -4.66 3.04 -3.00
N GLY A 197 -5.86 2.82 -3.52
CA GLY A 197 -6.05 2.46 -4.94
C GLY A 197 -5.77 3.61 -5.93
N HIS A 198 -5.42 4.78 -5.41
CA HIS A 198 -5.09 5.97 -6.17
C HIS A 198 -3.58 6.02 -6.47
N THR A 199 -3.21 6.39 -7.70
CA THR A 199 -1.81 6.52 -8.11
C THR A 199 -1.36 7.97 -7.96
N PHE A 200 -0.23 8.19 -7.31
CA PHE A 200 0.38 9.51 -7.13
C PHE A 200 1.52 9.71 -8.14
N SER A 201 1.78 10.98 -8.49
CA SER A 201 3.00 11.31 -9.21
C SER A 201 4.17 11.28 -8.22
N SER A 202 5.30 10.69 -8.62
CA SER A 202 6.53 10.69 -7.82
C SER A 202 7.15 12.09 -7.67
N GLU A 203 6.81 13.02 -8.57
CA GLU A 203 7.35 14.39 -8.58
C GLU A 203 6.62 15.32 -7.61
N ILE A 204 5.41 14.96 -7.18
CA ILE A 204 4.58 15.79 -6.30
C ILE A 204 4.74 15.29 -4.87
N ALA A 205 5.16 16.17 -3.97
CA ALA A 205 5.28 15.86 -2.55
C ALA A 205 3.92 15.44 -1.98
N THR A 206 3.84 14.21 -1.48
CA THR A 206 2.61 13.63 -0.91
C THR A 206 2.85 13.24 0.55
N THR A 207 2.03 13.76 1.45
CA THR A 207 2.11 13.47 2.89
C THR A 207 0.87 12.72 3.34
N ILE A 208 1.05 11.64 4.10
CA ILE A 208 -0.04 10.97 4.82
C ILE A 208 0.03 11.34 6.30
N THR A 209 -1.10 11.68 6.91
CA THR A 209 -1.23 11.87 8.35
C THR A 209 -2.27 10.92 8.91
N ALA A 210 -1.86 10.07 9.85
CA ALA A 210 -2.70 8.98 10.35
C ALA A 210 -2.32 8.59 11.78
N SER A 211 -3.30 8.22 12.59
CA SER A 211 -3.07 7.43 13.80
C SER A 211 -2.74 5.99 13.43
N VAL A 212 -1.83 5.35 14.17
CA VAL A 212 -1.46 3.96 13.96
C VAL A 212 -2.38 3.06 14.80
N PRO A 213 -3.11 2.11 14.18
CA PRO A 213 -3.89 1.13 14.92
C PRO A 213 -3.01 0.27 15.83
N MET A 214 -3.45 0.09 17.08
CA MET A 214 -2.85 -0.78 18.09
C MET A 214 -3.85 -1.90 18.37
N ILE A 215 -3.68 -3.02 17.69
CA ILE A 215 -4.62 -4.15 17.75
C ILE A 215 -4.21 -5.04 18.92
N GLY A 216 -5.02 -5.08 19.97
CA GLY A 216 -4.92 -6.03 21.07
C GLY A 216 -6.02 -7.08 20.99
N GLU A 217 -5.98 -8.06 21.91
CA GLU A 217 -6.94 -9.18 21.93
C GLU A 217 -8.40 -8.74 22.16
N ALA A 218 -8.62 -7.73 23.02
CA ALA A 218 -9.96 -7.30 23.42
C ALA A 218 -10.45 -6.03 22.71
N ALA A 219 -9.54 -5.15 22.29
CA ALA A 219 -9.89 -3.85 21.71
C ALA A 219 -8.78 -3.32 20.80
N ILE A 220 -9.18 -2.40 19.91
CA ILE A 220 -8.27 -1.68 19.02
C ILE A 220 -8.09 -0.27 19.57
N GLY A 221 -6.86 0.05 19.97
CA GLY A 221 -6.44 1.40 20.32
C GLY A 221 -5.85 2.15 19.13
N PHE A 222 -5.55 3.43 19.32
CA PHE A 222 -4.91 4.27 18.31
C PHE A 222 -3.79 5.10 18.93
N SER A 223 -2.67 5.24 18.23
CA SER A 223 -1.62 6.18 18.63
C SER A 223 -2.05 7.63 18.38
N THR A 224 -1.23 8.58 18.87
CA THR A 224 -1.23 9.95 18.32
C THR A 224 -0.99 9.91 16.81
N GLU A 225 -1.50 10.90 16.10
CA GLU A 225 -1.27 11.01 14.66
C GLU A 225 0.22 11.16 14.35
N ILE A 226 0.65 10.49 13.30
CA ILE A 226 1.98 10.63 12.72
C ILE A 226 1.85 11.08 11.27
N SER A 227 2.84 11.85 10.80
CA SER A 227 2.95 12.22 9.39
C SER A 227 4.10 11.47 8.74
N MET A 228 3.85 10.89 7.56
CA MET A 228 4.85 10.16 6.78
C MET A 228 4.90 10.72 5.36
N ASP A 229 6.10 10.68 4.77
CA ASP A 229 6.32 10.99 3.37
C ASP A 229 5.89 9.78 2.52
N TRP A 230 4.80 9.93 1.78
CA TRP A 230 4.25 8.86 0.95
C TRP A 230 5.24 8.44 -0.13
N ASN A 231 6.01 9.38 -0.68
CA ASN A 231 6.93 9.13 -1.78
C ASN A 231 8.12 8.25 -1.35
N LYS A 232 8.40 8.17 -0.04
CA LYS A 232 9.42 7.28 0.56
C LYS A 232 8.84 5.95 1.05
N GLY A 233 7.56 5.71 0.81
CA GLY A 233 6.82 4.59 1.36
C GLY A 233 6.03 5.01 2.60
N ALA A 234 4.71 4.90 2.51
CA ALA A 234 3.81 5.10 3.64
C ALA A 234 3.85 3.89 4.57
N SER A 235 4.95 3.77 5.31
CA SER A 235 5.16 2.69 6.26
C SER A 235 5.82 3.16 7.54
N LYS A 236 5.55 2.45 8.63
CA LYS A 236 6.19 2.61 9.92
C LYS A 236 6.78 1.27 10.34
N GLU A 237 8.06 1.29 10.68
CA GLU A 237 8.74 0.16 11.28
C GLU A 237 8.76 0.30 12.80
N GLU A 238 8.61 -0.81 13.49
CA GLU A 238 8.68 -0.89 14.95
C GLU A 238 9.45 -2.15 15.32
N ILE A 239 10.42 -2.04 16.23
CA ILE A 239 11.13 -3.21 16.73
C ILE A 239 10.37 -3.73 17.94
N LYS A 240 9.90 -4.99 17.86
CA LYS A 240 9.30 -5.71 18.98
C LYS A 240 10.22 -6.83 19.45
N THR A 241 10.39 -6.94 20.77
CA THR A 241 11.20 -7.98 21.40
C THR A 241 10.29 -9.00 22.09
N TYR A 242 10.44 -10.25 21.71
CA TYR A 242 9.72 -11.40 22.28
C TYR A 242 10.67 -12.19 23.17
N GLN A 243 10.22 -12.54 24.37
CA GLN A 243 11.02 -13.26 25.37
C GLN A 243 10.19 -14.31 26.10
N GLN A 244 10.76 -15.50 26.30
CA GLN A 244 10.21 -16.56 27.14
C GLN A 244 11.34 -17.27 27.89
N SER A 245 11.02 -17.80 29.06
CA SER A 245 11.96 -18.58 29.88
C SER A 245 11.40 -19.96 30.17
N VAL A 246 12.24 -20.99 30.07
CA VAL A 246 11.90 -22.37 30.45
C VAL A 246 13.02 -22.97 31.30
N GLU A 247 12.65 -23.69 32.35
CA GLU A 247 13.59 -24.52 33.11
C GLU A 247 13.54 -25.95 32.60
N ILE A 248 14.71 -26.52 32.28
CA ILE A 248 14.84 -27.92 31.90
C ILE A 248 15.86 -28.62 32.79
N GLU A 249 15.57 -29.89 33.09
CA GLU A 249 16.53 -30.79 33.71
C GLU A 249 17.09 -31.73 32.63
N VAL A 250 18.40 -31.65 32.39
CA VAL A 250 19.08 -32.43 31.36
C VAL A 250 19.80 -33.61 32.02
N PRO A 251 19.42 -34.87 31.71
CA PRO A 251 20.09 -36.03 32.28
C PRO A 251 21.58 -36.13 31.87
N PRO A 252 22.38 -36.93 32.59
CA PRO A 252 23.77 -37.22 32.23
C PRO A 252 23.91 -37.74 30.80
N ASN A 253 24.86 -37.20 30.04
CA ASN A 253 25.12 -37.62 28.65
C ASN A 253 23.94 -37.41 27.67
N TYR A 254 23.05 -36.45 27.95
CA TYR A 254 21.97 -36.05 27.05
C TYR A 254 22.18 -34.63 26.49
N VAL A 255 21.58 -34.42 25.32
CA VAL A 255 21.38 -33.11 24.71
C VAL A 255 19.89 -32.84 24.58
N CYS A 256 19.46 -31.65 25.00
CA CYS A 256 18.09 -31.19 24.84
C CYS A 256 18.07 -29.93 23.95
N GLU A 257 17.12 -29.87 23.04
CA GLU A 257 16.88 -28.68 22.22
C GLU A 257 15.59 -28.00 22.69
N THR A 258 15.64 -26.68 22.77
CA THR A 258 14.49 -25.84 23.09
C THR A 258 14.36 -24.76 22.02
N PHE A 259 13.14 -24.40 21.66
CA PHE A 259 12.89 -23.36 20.67
C PHE A 259 11.62 -22.59 20.99
N MET A 260 11.61 -21.33 20.57
CA MET A 260 10.49 -20.43 20.68
C MET A 260 9.87 -20.30 19.29
N GLU A 261 8.61 -20.70 19.16
CA GLU A 261 7.82 -20.51 17.95
C GLU A 261 6.87 -19.32 18.13
N GLY A 262 6.64 -18.61 17.03
CA GLY A 262 5.71 -17.49 16.95
C GLY A 262 4.72 -17.70 15.82
N VAL A 263 3.44 -17.39 16.08
CA VAL A 263 2.43 -17.33 15.02
C VAL A 263 2.35 -15.90 14.50
N GLN A 264 2.69 -15.70 13.23
CA GLN A 264 2.50 -14.42 12.56
C GLN A 264 1.02 -14.21 12.23
N VAL A 265 0.52 -13.02 12.50
CA VAL A 265 -0.84 -12.57 12.17
C VAL A 265 -0.73 -11.43 11.18
N LEU A 266 -1.25 -11.67 9.97
CA LEU A 266 -1.37 -10.65 8.93
C LEU A 266 -2.70 -9.94 9.08
N THR A 267 -2.66 -8.64 9.27
CA THR A 267 -3.85 -7.80 9.42
C THR A 267 -4.11 -7.03 8.15
N ASP A 268 -5.35 -7.04 7.67
CA ASP A 268 -5.87 -6.14 6.65
C ASP A 268 -7.03 -5.32 7.24
N LEU A 269 -6.85 -4.00 7.34
CA LEU A 269 -7.87 -3.08 7.85
C LEU A 269 -8.19 -1.99 6.80
N PRO A 270 -9.37 -2.04 6.16
CA PRO A 270 -9.79 -1.01 5.23
C PRO A 270 -9.97 0.34 5.91
N PHE A 271 -9.73 1.42 5.16
CA PHE A 271 -10.01 2.78 5.62
C PHE A 271 -10.55 3.67 4.49
N VAL A 272 -11.19 4.77 4.86
CA VAL A 272 -11.45 5.92 3.98
C VAL A 272 -10.61 7.11 4.44
N ALA A 273 -10.21 7.97 3.52
CA ALA A 273 -9.40 9.15 3.81
C ALA A 273 -9.68 10.27 2.82
N ASP A 274 -9.40 11.50 3.22
CA ASP A 274 -9.47 12.67 2.36
C ASP A 274 -8.13 12.84 1.61
N LEU A 275 -8.18 12.77 0.29
CA LEU A 275 -7.07 13.15 -0.57
C LEU A 275 -7.27 14.58 -1.06
N THR A 276 -6.36 15.48 -0.68
CA THR A 276 -6.38 16.89 -1.09
C THR A 276 -5.18 17.23 -1.97
N LYS A 277 -5.44 17.86 -3.12
CA LYS A 277 -4.45 18.53 -3.96
C LYS A 277 -4.42 20.02 -3.64
N HIS A 278 -3.22 20.56 -3.50
CA HIS A 278 -2.97 21.99 -3.30
C HIS A 278 -2.29 22.54 -4.55
N TYR A 279 -2.87 23.59 -5.12
CA TYR A 279 -2.37 24.22 -6.34
C TYR A 279 -1.62 25.52 -6.02
N GLN A 280 -0.71 25.91 -6.91
CA GLN A 280 0.13 27.10 -6.77
C GLN A 280 -0.69 28.40 -6.67
N ASP A 281 -1.87 28.44 -7.28
CA ASP A 281 -2.80 29.57 -7.24
C ASP A 281 -3.65 29.61 -5.96
N GLY A 282 -3.40 28.71 -5.01
CA GLY A 282 -4.12 28.60 -3.75
C GLY A 282 -5.39 27.74 -3.81
N GLN A 283 -5.82 27.29 -5.00
CA GLN A 283 -6.97 26.38 -5.12
C GLN A 283 -6.68 25.04 -4.45
N LYS A 284 -7.74 24.39 -3.96
CA LYS A 284 -7.69 23.06 -3.38
C LYS A 284 -8.76 22.17 -3.99
N ARG A 285 -8.40 20.92 -4.27
CA ARG A 285 -9.33 19.89 -4.73
C ARG A 285 -9.26 18.72 -3.78
N LYS A 286 -10.42 18.24 -3.32
CA LYS A 286 -10.51 17.17 -2.32
C LYS A 286 -11.47 16.10 -2.80
N ILE A 287 -11.09 14.84 -2.61
CA ILE A 287 -11.94 13.66 -2.78
C ILE A 287 -11.76 12.71 -1.60
N THR A 288 -12.70 11.79 -1.44
CA THR A 288 -12.56 10.66 -0.51
C THR A 288 -12.02 9.44 -1.25
N VAL A 289 -10.92 8.87 -0.76
CA VAL A 289 -10.32 7.66 -1.31
C VAL A 289 -10.44 6.49 -0.34
N ARG A 290 -10.42 5.28 -0.89
CA ARG A 290 -10.37 4.04 -0.11
C ARG A 290 -8.95 3.49 -0.10
N GLY A 291 -8.54 3.01 1.06
CA GLY A 291 -7.24 2.40 1.27
C GLY A 291 -7.29 1.16 2.17
N LYS A 292 -6.13 0.55 2.34
CA LYS A 292 -5.90 -0.57 3.24
C LYS A 292 -4.68 -0.28 4.10
N TYR A 293 -4.87 -0.41 5.40
CA TYR A 293 -3.79 -0.53 6.37
C TYR A 293 -3.44 -2.01 6.50
N LYS A 294 -2.14 -2.31 6.48
CA LYS A 294 -1.63 -3.65 6.77
C LYS A 294 -0.66 -3.65 7.92
N ASP A 295 -0.72 -4.70 8.72
CA ASP A 295 0.17 -4.93 9.86
C ASP A 295 0.58 -6.39 9.89
N VAL A 296 1.79 -6.64 10.38
CA VAL A 296 2.33 -7.98 10.61
C VAL A 296 2.77 -8.04 12.07
N GLN A 297 2.12 -8.87 12.86
CA GLN A 297 2.46 -9.03 14.27
C GLN A 297 2.70 -10.49 14.62
N ILE A 298 3.42 -10.75 15.70
CA ILE A 298 3.51 -12.09 16.31
C ILE A 298 2.60 -12.07 17.53
N ASN A 299 1.57 -12.92 17.55
CA ASN A 299 0.56 -12.93 18.60
C ASN A 299 0.84 -14.03 19.63
N GLU A 300 0.89 -15.29 19.18
CA GLU A 300 1.10 -16.44 20.06
C GLU A 300 2.57 -16.82 20.09
N LEU A 301 3.10 -17.00 21.30
CA LEU A 301 4.46 -17.48 21.55
C LEU A 301 4.40 -18.83 22.27
N THR A 302 4.99 -19.85 21.66
CA THR A 302 5.09 -21.18 22.25
C THR A 302 6.55 -21.56 22.45
N THR A 303 6.93 -21.92 23.67
CA THR A 303 8.23 -22.54 23.93
C THR A 303 8.07 -24.06 23.89
N LEU A 304 8.84 -24.73 23.03
CA LEU A 304 8.83 -26.17 22.87
C LEU A 304 10.17 -26.75 23.32
N VAL A 305 10.09 -27.84 24.09
CA VAL A 305 11.24 -28.64 24.51
C VAL A 305 11.20 -29.96 23.74
N LYS A 306 12.15 -30.18 22.84
CA LYS A 306 12.30 -31.49 22.18
C LYS A 306 12.73 -32.52 23.20
N ARG A 307 12.29 -33.76 22.97
CA ARG A 307 12.75 -34.91 23.75
C ARG A 307 14.28 -35.00 23.69
N CYS A 308 14.91 -35.00 24.85
CA CYS A 308 16.37 -35.05 24.92
C CYS A 308 16.90 -36.35 24.31
N GLN A 309 18.02 -36.24 23.61
CA GLN A 309 18.66 -37.34 22.91
C GLN A 309 19.98 -37.70 23.59
N LEU A 310 20.32 -38.99 23.61
CA LEU A 310 21.61 -39.45 24.12
C LEU A 310 22.73 -38.89 23.22
N ILE A 311 23.81 -38.41 23.82
CA ILE A 311 25.01 -37.98 23.09
C ILE A 311 25.67 -39.22 22.47
N VAL A 312 25.89 -39.19 21.16
CA VAL A 312 26.59 -40.26 20.44
C VAL A 312 28.03 -40.34 20.94
N ASN A 313 28.50 -41.54 21.28
CA ASN A 313 29.84 -41.79 21.85
C ASN A 313 30.11 -41.05 23.17
N ALA A 314 29.09 -40.88 24.02
CA ALA A 314 29.28 -40.28 25.33
C ALA A 314 30.23 -41.09 26.21
N GLU A 315 31.09 -40.41 26.96
CA GLU A 315 31.96 -41.06 27.95
C GLU A 315 31.12 -41.74 29.03
N SER A 316 31.51 -42.96 29.41
CA SER A 316 30.77 -43.74 30.40
C SER A 316 30.87 -43.09 31.78
N CYS A 317 29.72 -42.80 32.36
CA CYS A 317 29.63 -42.34 33.74
C CYS A 317 29.93 -43.41 34.80
N LEU A 318 30.16 -44.66 34.37
CA LEU A 318 30.62 -45.74 35.25
C LEU A 318 32.09 -45.54 35.68
N THR A 319 32.89 -44.83 34.89
CA THR A 319 34.32 -44.62 35.14
C THR A 319 34.62 -43.55 36.20
N ALA A 320 33.70 -42.60 36.43
CA ALA A 320 33.86 -41.53 37.43
C ALA A 320 33.60 -42.00 38.88
N ALA A 321 32.80 -43.06 39.07
CA ALA A 321 32.54 -43.62 40.41
C ALA A 321 33.74 -44.38 40.99
N LEU A 322 34.65 -44.87 40.14
CA LEU A 322 35.83 -45.63 40.56
C LEU A 322 36.99 -44.74 41.05
N GLN A 323 37.07 -43.47 40.62
CA GLN A 323 38.13 -42.56 41.07
C GLN A 323 37.91 -41.99 42.48
N VAL A 324 36.66 -41.93 42.98
CA VAL A 324 36.37 -41.51 44.37
C VAL A 324 36.71 -42.62 45.37
N ASN A 325 36.65 -43.90 44.96
CA ASN A 325 36.96 -45.01 45.86
C ASN A 325 38.46 -45.29 46.01
N GLN A 326 39.32 -44.85 45.07
CA GLN A 326 40.78 -44.99 45.19
C GLN A 326 41.43 -43.88 46.05
N SER A 327 40.80 -42.71 46.20
CA SER A 327 41.27 -41.65 47.10
C SER A 327 40.89 -41.90 48.57
N ASN A 328 39.78 -42.60 48.85
CA ASN A 328 39.39 -42.98 50.21
C ASN A 328 40.18 -44.19 50.76
N SER A 329 40.68 -45.09 49.91
CA SER A 329 41.51 -46.22 50.39
C SER A 329 42.94 -45.79 50.76
N SER A 330 43.43 -44.67 50.21
CA SER A 330 44.78 -44.15 50.48
C SER A 330 44.86 -43.26 51.73
N LEU A 331 43.72 -42.84 52.28
CA LEU A 331 43.65 -42.12 53.57
C LEU A 331 43.56 -43.07 54.77
N VAL A 332 42.93 -44.24 54.63
CA VAL A 332 42.83 -45.24 55.71
C VAL A 332 44.16 -45.98 55.95
N GLN A 333 45.01 -46.10 54.92
CA GLN A 333 46.29 -46.81 55.02
C GLN A 333 47.47 -45.95 55.54
N LYS A 334 47.28 -44.64 55.77
CA LYS A 334 48.32 -43.75 56.34
C LYS A 334 48.20 -43.51 57.84
N ASP A 335 47.09 -43.92 58.48
CA ASP A 335 46.88 -43.75 59.93
C ASP A 335 47.26 -44.99 60.77
N GLU A 336 47.53 -46.16 60.16
CA GLU A 336 48.00 -47.35 60.89
C GLU A 336 49.53 -47.44 61.03
N ASP A 337 50.31 -46.65 60.29
CA ASP A 337 51.79 -46.75 60.26
C ASP A 337 52.50 -45.79 61.26
N TYR A 338 51.76 -45.06 62.09
CA TYR A 338 52.32 -44.10 63.07
C TYR A 338 52.14 -44.48 64.55
N LYS A 339 51.72 -45.71 64.87
CA LYS A 339 51.48 -46.14 66.27
C LYS A 339 52.49 -47.10 66.92
N TYR A 340 53.58 -47.47 66.25
CA TYR A 340 54.62 -48.31 66.87
C TYR A 340 56.04 -47.88 66.48
N ARG A 341 56.55 -46.83 67.12
CA ARG A 341 58.00 -46.59 67.33
C ARG A 341 58.19 -45.51 68.39
N PHE A 342 58.17 -45.90 69.67
CA PHE A 342 58.94 -45.34 70.79
C PHE A 342 58.59 -46.14 72.05
N GLN A 343 59.38 -47.19 72.30
CA GLN A 343 59.80 -47.65 73.62
C GLN A 343 61.22 -48.20 73.48
#